data_AF-A0A9W5B2Q7-F1
#
_entry.id   AF-A0A9W5B2Q7-F1
#
_cell.length_a   1.000
_cell.length_b   1.000
_cell.length_c   1.000
_cell.angle_alpha   90.00
_cell.angle_beta   90.00
_cell.angle_gamma   90.00
#
_symmetry.space_group_name_H-M   'P 1'
#
loop_
_entity.id
_entity.type
_entity.pdbx_description
1 polymer ?
#
loop_
_entity_poly.entity_id
_entity_poly.type
_entity_poly.pdbx_seq_one_letter_code
_entity_poly.pdbx_strand_id
1 'polypeptide(L)'
;MSATRRPEMLPDIPRIKKDDLVEEFPGVFDAARYIDVGIGWLPLVRDFVTEALPHDPSLAVLEMKEKWGGLRIWCDTPVLEARLAKGKAEIKSGRTCEICGAEGDIRRPPPGRWSWWRCLCYEHASPDQRSWGARREGPIYGTMQVAGKWYRYDEATDSMVETETPSRFRHDDV
;
A
#
# COMPACT_ATOMS: atom_id res chain seq x y z
N MET A 1 -6.51 3.02 44.14
CA MET A 1 -7.06 2.01 43.20
C MET A 1 -6.87 2.54 41.79
N SER A 2 -5.81 2.11 41.10
CA SER A 2 -5.54 2.52 39.72
C SER A 2 -6.31 1.58 38.79
N ALA A 3 -7.37 2.07 38.16
CA ALA A 3 -8.05 1.33 37.12
C ALA A 3 -7.11 1.22 35.93
N THR A 4 -6.57 0.03 35.70
CA THR A 4 -5.85 -0.30 34.47
C THR A 4 -6.85 -0.10 33.32
N ARG A 5 -6.78 1.05 32.62
CA ARG A 5 -7.51 1.21 31.37
C ARG A 5 -7.08 0.05 30.48
N ARG A 6 -8.04 -0.81 30.12
CA ARG A 6 -7.85 -1.71 28.97
C ARG A 6 -7.37 -0.83 27.81
N PRO A 7 -6.34 -1.24 27.05
CA PRO A 7 -6.01 -0.51 25.84
C PRO A 7 -7.28 -0.43 25.00
N GLU A 8 -7.70 0.78 24.64
CA GLU A 8 -8.74 0.97 23.63
C GLU A 8 -8.29 0.16 22.42
N MET A 9 -9.03 -0.92 22.13
CA MET A 9 -8.88 -1.62 20.86
C MET A 9 -9.06 -0.57 19.79
N LEU A 10 -8.01 -0.35 18.98
CA LEU A 10 -8.08 0.55 17.84
C LEU A 10 -9.35 0.20 17.06
N PRO A 11 -10.20 1.20 16.73
CA PRO A 11 -11.43 0.92 16.01
C PRO A 11 -11.09 0.11 14.75
N ASP A 12 -11.92 -0.91 14.50
CA ASP A 12 -11.77 -1.76 13.33
C ASP A 12 -11.87 -0.88 12.09
N ILE A 13 -10.87 -1.00 11.21
CA ILE A 13 -10.85 -0.22 9.98
C ILE A 13 -11.78 -0.93 9.01
N PRO A 14 -12.77 -0.23 8.42
CA PRO A 14 -13.58 -0.84 7.37
C PRO A 14 -12.68 -1.40 6.27
N ARG A 15 -12.86 -2.67 5.94
CA ARG A 15 -12.02 -3.39 4.96
C ARG A 15 -12.69 -3.45 3.61
N ILE A 16 -11.87 -3.53 2.56
CA ILE A 16 -12.35 -3.92 1.23
C ILE A 16 -12.86 -5.35 1.32
N LYS A 17 -14.08 -5.61 0.83
CA LYS A 17 -14.63 -6.96 0.76
C LYS A 17 -14.16 -7.63 -0.53
N LYS A 18 -13.72 -8.88 -0.42
CA LYS A 18 -13.33 -9.69 -1.58
C LYS A 18 -14.50 -9.83 -2.57
N ASP A 19 -15.71 -10.08 -2.07
CA ASP A 19 -16.87 -10.34 -2.93
C ASP A 19 -17.21 -9.13 -3.81
N ASP A 20 -17.13 -7.91 -3.28
CA ASP A 20 -17.33 -6.67 -4.05
C ASP A 20 -16.28 -6.54 -5.18
N LEU A 21 -15.03 -6.94 -4.92
CA LEU A 21 -13.97 -6.94 -5.95
C LEU A 21 -14.15 -8.03 -7.00
N VAL A 22 -14.67 -9.21 -6.61
CA VAL A 22 -14.99 -10.30 -7.55
C VAL A 22 -16.16 -9.92 -8.45
N GLU A 23 -17.18 -9.25 -7.90
CA GLU A 23 -18.30 -8.72 -8.68
C GLU A 23 -17.85 -7.65 -9.68
N GLU A 24 -16.99 -6.73 -9.24
CA GLU A 24 -16.50 -5.62 -10.07
C GLU A 24 -15.48 -6.07 -11.13
N PHE A 25 -14.59 -7.00 -10.79
CA PHE A 25 -13.54 -7.51 -11.68
C PHE A 25 -13.51 -9.04 -11.73
N PRO A 26 -14.49 -9.68 -12.40
CA PRO A 26 -14.58 -11.13 -12.48
C PRO A 26 -13.28 -11.77 -13.01
N GLY A 27 -12.80 -12.83 -12.34
CA GLY A 27 -11.57 -13.54 -12.72
C GLY A 27 -10.29 -12.99 -12.08
N VAL A 28 -10.22 -11.70 -11.74
CA VAL A 28 -9.00 -11.09 -11.20
C VAL A 28 -8.76 -11.49 -9.74
N PHE A 29 -9.81 -11.55 -8.94
CA PHE A 29 -9.73 -11.79 -7.49
C PHE A 29 -10.20 -13.20 -7.07
N ASP A 30 -10.62 -14.04 -8.01
CA ASP A 30 -11.20 -15.35 -7.72
C ASP A 30 -10.23 -16.22 -6.89
N ALA A 31 -8.96 -16.23 -7.30
CA ALA A 31 -7.87 -16.96 -6.64
C ALA A 31 -7.37 -16.30 -5.34
N ALA A 32 -7.85 -15.11 -4.98
CA ALA A 32 -7.35 -14.40 -3.81
C ALA A 32 -7.67 -15.16 -2.52
N ARG A 33 -6.65 -15.49 -1.73
CA ARG A 33 -6.82 -16.18 -0.44
C ARG A 33 -7.43 -15.26 0.61
N TYR A 34 -7.00 -14.00 0.62
CA TYR A 34 -7.53 -12.96 1.51
C TYR A 34 -7.27 -11.56 0.98
N ILE A 35 -8.17 -10.65 1.31
CA ILE A 35 -8.09 -9.21 1.08
C ILE A 35 -8.26 -8.55 2.45
N ASP A 36 -7.16 -8.16 3.09
CA ASP A 36 -7.16 -7.56 4.44
C ASP A 36 -6.49 -6.19 4.42
N VAL A 37 -7.19 -5.24 3.81
CA VAL A 37 -6.72 -3.88 3.54
C VAL A 37 -7.85 -2.88 3.73
N GLY A 38 -7.51 -1.67 4.16
CA GLY A 38 -8.50 -0.64 4.47
C GLY A 38 -9.27 -0.16 3.24
N ILE A 39 -10.55 0.15 3.42
CA ILE A 39 -11.47 0.59 2.36
C ILE A 39 -11.01 1.87 1.66
N GLY A 40 -10.25 2.72 2.37
CA GLY A 40 -9.70 3.96 1.81
C GLY A 40 -8.71 3.71 0.66
N TRP A 41 -8.18 2.49 0.52
CA TRP A 41 -7.32 2.12 -0.60
C TRP A 41 -8.08 1.56 -1.80
N LEU A 42 -9.41 1.37 -1.74
CA LEU A 42 -10.21 0.83 -2.83
C LEU A 42 -9.98 1.54 -4.19
N PRO A 43 -9.91 2.88 -4.26
CA PRO A 43 -9.58 3.55 -5.52
C PRO A 43 -8.22 3.11 -6.10
N LEU A 44 -7.19 2.94 -5.26
CA LEU A 44 -5.87 2.49 -5.71
C LEU A 44 -5.90 1.05 -6.23
N VAL A 45 -6.76 0.19 -5.65
CA VAL A 45 -6.98 -1.17 -6.14
C VAL A 45 -7.64 -1.17 -7.51
N ARG A 46 -8.67 -0.34 -7.70
CA ARG A 46 -9.36 -0.16 -8.97
C ARG A 46 -8.44 0.38 -10.06
N ASP A 47 -7.64 1.40 -9.73
CA ASP A 47 -6.66 1.97 -10.64
C ASP A 47 -5.64 0.91 -11.08
N PHE A 48 -5.11 0.13 -10.13
CA PHE A 48 -4.21 -0.98 -10.43
C PHE A 48 -4.82 -1.98 -11.42
N VAL A 49 -6.04 -2.47 -11.17
CA VAL A 49 -6.66 -3.45 -12.06
C VAL A 49 -6.96 -2.86 -13.43
N THR A 50 -7.49 -1.63 -13.47
CA THR A 50 -7.83 -0.93 -14.72
C THR A 50 -6.60 -0.70 -15.60
N GLU A 51 -5.46 -0.39 -14.99
CA GLU A 51 -4.20 -0.18 -15.70
C GLU A 51 -3.52 -1.49 -16.09
N ALA A 52 -3.55 -2.50 -15.23
CA ALA A 52 -2.85 -3.77 -15.47
C ALA A 52 -3.58 -4.68 -16.47
N LEU A 53 -4.91 -4.77 -16.40
CA LEU A 53 -5.70 -5.76 -17.14
C LEU A 53 -5.59 -5.65 -18.68
N PRO A 54 -5.49 -4.44 -19.29
CA PRO A 54 -5.24 -4.32 -20.73
C PRO A 54 -3.89 -4.89 -21.18
N HIS A 55 -2.90 -4.93 -20.28
CA HIS A 55 -1.56 -5.48 -20.56
C HIS A 55 -1.45 -6.97 -20.22
N ASP A 56 -2.13 -7.38 -19.15
CA ASP A 56 -2.19 -8.77 -18.70
C ASP A 56 -3.65 -9.21 -18.48
N PRO A 57 -4.32 -9.71 -19.53
CA PRO A 57 -5.67 -10.25 -19.42
C PRO A 57 -5.78 -11.49 -18.52
N SER A 58 -4.65 -12.09 -18.12
CA SER A 58 -4.58 -13.24 -17.22
C SER A 58 -4.25 -12.86 -15.78
N LEU A 59 -4.26 -11.56 -15.45
CA LEU A 59 -3.93 -11.03 -14.14
C LEU A 59 -4.75 -11.73 -13.04
N ALA A 60 -4.05 -12.36 -12.09
CA ALA A 60 -4.63 -12.97 -10.91
C ALA A 60 -4.01 -12.40 -9.63
N VAL A 61 -4.85 -11.84 -8.75
CA VAL A 61 -4.48 -11.42 -7.41
C VAL A 61 -4.61 -12.59 -6.44
N LEU A 62 -3.55 -12.86 -5.71
CA LEU A 62 -3.44 -13.96 -4.74
C LEU A 62 -3.67 -13.49 -3.31
N GLU A 63 -3.16 -12.31 -2.94
CA GLU A 63 -3.33 -11.74 -1.60
C GLU A 63 -3.26 -10.21 -1.65
N MET A 64 -3.97 -9.56 -0.74
CA MET A 64 -3.77 -8.14 -0.42
C MET A 64 -3.68 -7.95 1.09
N LYS A 65 -2.62 -7.27 1.55
CA LYS A 65 -2.36 -7.06 2.98
C LYS A 65 -1.74 -5.72 3.28
N GLU A 66 -1.95 -5.24 4.50
CA GLU A 66 -1.18 -4.13 5.05
C GLU A 66 0.24 -4.58 5.42
N LYS A 67 1.23 -3.76 5.08
CA LYS A 67 2.60 -3.89 5.56
C LYS A 67 3.27 -2.53 5.68
N TRP A 68 3.71 -2.21 6.90
CA TRP A 68 4.42 -0.96 7.22
C TRP A 68 3.62 0.33 6.91
N GLY A 69 2.30 0.28 7.13
CA GLY A 69 1.38 1.37 6.85
C GLY A 69 1.07 1.53 5.37
N GLY A 70 1.29 0.51 4.54
CA GLY A 70 0.99 0.55 3.11
C GLY A 70 0.37 -0.75 2.60
N LEU A 71 -0.25 -0.67 1.43
CA LEU A 71 -0.81 -1.78 0.68
C LEU A 71 0.32 -2.64 0.10
N ARG A 72 0.17 -3.96 0.21
CA ARG A 72 0.92 -4.95 -0.56
C ARG A 72 -0.04 -5.79 -1.40
N ILE A 73 0.23 -5.83 -2.70
CA ILE A 73 -0.52 -6.62 -3.68
C ILE A 73 0.35 -7.80 -4.07
N TRP A 74 -0.15 -9.02 -3.87
CA TRP A 74 0.52 -10.23 -4.34
C TRP A 74 -0.27 -10.73 -5.54
N CYS A 75 0.35 -10.62 -6.71
CA CYS A 75 -0.12 -11.17 -7.97
C CYS A 75 1.08 -11.83 -8.64
N ASP A 76 0.85 -12.94 -9.32
CA ASP A 76 1.87 -13.62 -10.11
C ASP A 76 1.69 -13.20 -11.57
N THR A 77 2.49 -12.22 -12.00
CA THR A 77 2.49 -11.76 -13.38
C THR A 77 3.92 -11.53 -13.88
N PRO A 78 4.26 -12.04 -15.07
CA PRO A 78 5.52 -11.75 -15.74
C PRO A 78 5.47 -10.43 -16.54
N VAL A 79 4.28 -9.83 -16.73
CA VAL A 79 4.07 -8.65 -17.59
C VAL A 79 4.56 -7.39 -16.86
N LEU A 80 5.51 -6.67 -17.46
CA LEU A 80 6.17 -5.53 -16.84
C LEU A 80 5.17 -4.44 -16.44
N GLU A 81 4.28 -4.07 -17.35
CA GLU A 81 3.29 -2.99 -17.16
C GLU A 81 2.35 -3.30 -16.00
N ALA A 82 1.89 -4.55 -15.87
CA ALA A 82 1.08 -4.99 -14.74
C ALA A 82 1.86 -4.93 -13.42
N ARG A 83 3.16 -5.27 -13.43
CA ARG A 83 4.03 -5.13 -12.24
C ARG A 83 4.24 -3.67 -11.86
N LEU A 84 4.38 -2.77 -12.84
CA LEU A 84 4.52 -1.33 -12.61
C LEU A 84 3.23 -0.73 -12.06
N ALA A 85 2.07 -1.09 -12.61
CA ALA A 85 0.76 -0.68 -12.08
C ALA A 85 0.59 -1.11 -10.61
N LYS A 86 0.96 -2.35 -10.28
CA LYS A 86 1.01 -2.83 -8.89
C LYS A 86 1.93 -1.96 -8.02
N GLY A 87 3.17 -1.73 -8.46
CA GLY A 87 4.13 -0.95 -7.69
C GLY A 87 3.66 0.48 -7.44
N LYS A 88 3.00 1.08 -8.44
CA LYS A 88 2.37 2.40 -8.33
C LYS A 88 1.31 2.44 -7.24
N ALA A 89 0.38 1.47 -7.22
CA ALA A 89 -0.64 1.39 -6.17
C ALA A 89 -0.04 1.15 -4.78
N GLU A 90 0.96 0.28 -4.65
CA GLU A 90 1.69 0.05 -3.40
C GLU A 90 2.39 1.33 -2.91
N ILE A 91 3.05 2.09 -3.80
CA ILE A 91 3.70 3.36 -3.46
C ILE A 91 2.68 4.41 -3.02
N LYS A 92 1.59 4.59 -3.78
CA LYS A 92 0.53 5.58 -3.50
C LYS A 92 -0.14 5.30 -2.15
N SER A 93 -0.31 4.04 -1.77
CA SER A 93 -0.94 3.69 -0.49
C SER A 93 -0.23 4.27 0.75
N GLY A 94 1.09 4.48 0.68
CA GLY A 94 1.88 5.07 1.77
C GLY A 94 1.57 6.54 2.05
N ARG A 95 0.75 7.18 1.20
CA ARG A 95 0.31 8.58 1.33
C ARG A 95 -1.21 8.73 1.22
N THR A 96 -1.93 7.61 1.29
CA THR A 96 -3.39 7.55 1.20
C THR A 96 -3.93 6.98 2.49
N CYS A 97 -4.82 7.70 3.15
CA CYS A 97 -5.47 7.24 4.36
C CYS A 97 -6.22 5.93 4.10
N GLU A 98 -5.87 4.88 4.84
CA GLU A 98 -6.46 3.55 4.67
C GLU A 98 -7.95 3.48 5.06
N ILE A 99 -8.49 4.51 5.71
CA ILE A 99 -9.91 4.59 6.11
C ILE A 99 -10.75 5.32 5.05
N CYS A 100 -10.33 6.50 4.61
CA CYS A 100 -11.16 7.35 3.74
C CYS A 100 -10.59 7.67 2.36
N GLY A 101 -9.34 7.29 2.07
CA GLY A 101 -8.71 7.57 0.79
C GLY A 101 -8.18 9.00 0.59
N ALA A 102 -8.37 9.89 1.57
CA ALA A 102 -7.76 11.23 1.54
C ALA A 102 -6.23 11.15 1.71
N GLU A 103 -5.52 12.26 1.50
CA GLU A 103 -4.09 12.35 1.78
C GLU A 103 -3.80 11.98 3.25
N GLY A 104 -2.80 11.13 3.46
CA GLY A 104 -2.42 10.62 4.76
C GLY A 104 -0.91 10.52 4.94
N ASP A 105 -0.50 10.33 6.19
CA ASP A 105 0.90 10.07 6.53
C ASP A 105 1.03 8.71 7.20
N ILE A 106 2.17 8.06 6.99
CA ILE A 106 2.53 6.87 7.76
C ILE A 106 2.81 7.27 9.21
N ARG A 107 2.03 6.68 10.11
CA ARG A 107 2.14 6.80 11.55
C ARG A 107 2.87 5.58 12.08
N ARG A 108 4.19 5.71 12.21
CA ARG A 108 5.05 4.71 12.83
C ARG A 108 5.00 4.86 14.36
N PRO A 109 4.68 3.80 15.12
CA PRO A 109 4.75 3.85 16.58
C PRO A 109 6.16 4.22 17.06
N PRO A 110 6.31 5.07 18.09
CA PRO A 110 7.60 5.38 18.68
C PRO A 110 8.24 4.12 19.30
N PRO A 111 9.58 4.12 19.52
CA PRO A 111 10.26 3.04 20.21
C PRO A 111 9.59 2.70 21.55
N GLY A 112 9.45 1.40 21.85
CA GLY A 112 8.78 0.93 23.07
C GLY A 112 7.26 0.84 22.99
N ARG A 113 6.63 1.31 21.89
CA ARG A 113 5.19 1.19 21.65
C ARG A 113 4.86 0.07 20.67
N TRP A 114 4.16 -0.95 21.16
CA TRP A 114 3.73 -2.11 20.37
C TRP A 114 2.40 -1.83 19.68
N SER A 115 2.46 -1.28 18.46
CA SER A 115 1.30 -1.05 17.61
C SER A 115 1.65 -1.31 16.14
N TRP A 116 0.64 -1.52 15.30
CA TRP A 116 0.80 -1.56 13.85
C TRP A 116 1.08 -0.16 13.28
N TRP A 117 1.81 -0.12 12.17
CA TRP A 117 1.97 1.10 11.38
C TRP A 117 0.70 1.29 10.56
N ARG A 118 0.30 2.54 10.34
CA ARG A 118 -0.92 2.87 9.60
C ARG A 118 -0.69 4.12 8.76
N CYS A 119 -1.27 4.20 7.56
CA CYS A 119 -1.33 5.47 6.82
C CYS A 119 -2.68 6.13 7.08
N LEU A 120 -2.68 7.25 7.80
CA LEU A 120 -3.89 7.92 8.26
C LEU A 120 -3.81 9.43 7.97
N CYS A 121 -4.93 10.00 7.54
CA CYS A 121 -5.12 11.44 7.56
C CYS A 121 -5.23 11.93 9.01
N TYR A 122 -5.16 13.24 9.20
CA TYR A 122 -5.29 13.85 10.52
C TYR A 122 -6.58 13.40 11.22
N GLU A 123 -7.73 13.50 10.55
CA GLU A 123 -9.05 13.15 11.12
C GLU A 123 -9.10 11.72 11.66
N HIS A 124 -8.61 10.75 10.90
CA HIS A 124 -8.66 9.33 11.28
C HIS A 124 -7.52 8.88 12.19
N ALA A 125 -6.47 9.68 12.37
CA ALA A 125 -5.45 9.40 13.37
C ALA A 125 -6.00 9.72 14.77
N SER A 126 -5.89 8.78 15.70
CA SER A 126 -6.15 9.06 17.12
C SER A 126 -5.22 10.15 17.65
N PRO A 127 -5.57 10.85 18.75
CA PRO A 127 -4.69 11.87 19.34
C PRO A 127 -3.27 11.37 19.62
N ASP A 128 -3.16 10.12 20.05
CA ASP A 128 -1.90 9.44 20.27
C ASP A 128 -1.15 9.16 18.95
N GLN A 129 -1.80 8.64 17.91
CA GLN A 129 -1.19 8.49 16.58
C GLN A 129 -0.75 9.81 15.94
N ARG A 130 -1.49 10.90 16.17
CA ARG A 130 -1.11 12.25 15.71
C ARG A 130 0.18 12.74 16.36
N SER A 131 0.47 12.29 17.59
CA SER A 131 1.72 12.56 18.29
C SER A 131 2.90 11.72 17.75
N TRP A 132 2.61 10.63 17.01
CA TRP A 132 3.65 9.86 16.33
C TRP A 132 4.09 10.65 15.09
N GLY A 133 5.40 10.73 14.87
CA GLY A 133 5.96 11.45 13.73
C GLY A 133 5.29 11.02 12.41
N ALA A 134 4.98 12.01 11.58
CA ALA A 134 4.42 11.81 10.25
C ALA A 134 5.55 11.57 9.24
N ARG A 135 5.42 10.53 8.42
CA ARG A 135 6.30 10.32 7.26
C ARG A 135 5.46 10.14 6.02
N ARG A 136 5.71 10.98 5.00
CA ARG A 136 5.19 10.78 3.65
C ARG A 136 5.90 9.65 2.91
N GLU A 137 7.14 9.37 3.29
CA GLU A 137 7.97 8.35 2.67
C GLU A 137 8.04 7.10 3.56
N GLY A 138 7.31 6.06 3.15
CA GLY A 138 7.36 4.73 3.75
C GLY A 138 8.53 3.86 3.25
N PRO A 139 8.70 2.65 3.81
CA PRO A 139 9.75 1.72 3.36
C PRO A 139 9.66 1.31 1.89
N ILE A 140 8.47 1.41 1.30
CA ILE A 140 8.17 1.07 -0.10
C ILE A 140 8.16 2.33 -0.99
N TYR A 141 8.43 3.52 -0.44
CA TYR A 141 8.26 4.76 -1.17
C TYR A 141 9.25 4.92 -2.34
N GLY A 142 8.72 5.46 -3.43
CA GLY A 142 9.48 6.13 -4.48
C GLY A 142 10.14 5.21 -5.50
N THR A 143 10.57 4.00 -5.15
CA THR A 143 11.30 3.13 -6.10
C THR A 143 10.92 1.66 -5.97
N MET A 144 10.93 0.95 -7.11
CA MET A 144 10.79 -0.50 -7.18
C MET A 144 11.79 -1.09 -8.16
N GLN A 145 12.18 -2.35 -7.93
CA GLN A 145 12.97 -3.13 -8.88
C GLN A 145 12.10 -4.18 -9.56
N VAL A 146 12.19 -4.28 -10.88
CA VAL A 146 11.53 -5.31 -11.69
C VAL A 146 12.55 -5.90 -12.66
N ALA A 147 12.77 -7.22 -12.59
CA ALA A 147 13.68 -7.94 -13.49
C ALA A 147 15.07 -7.27 -13.66
N GLY A 148 15.65 -6.79 -12.55
CA GLY A 148 16.97 -6.15 -12.52
C GLY A 148 16.98 -4.64 -12.85
N LYS A 149 15.89 -4.09 -13.40
CA LYS A 149 15.74 -2.67 -13.69
C LYS A 149 15.06 -1.92 -12.55
N TRP A 150 15.42 -0.65 -12.37
CA TRP A 150 14.83 0.23 -11.36
C TRP A 150 13.82 1.17 -11.98
N TYR A 151 12.72 1.38 -11.25
CA TYR A 151 11.67 2.31 -11.63
C TYR A 151 11.37 3.23 -10.47
N ARG A 152 11.18 4.51 -10.75
CA ARG A 152 10.77 5.53 -9.79
C ARG A 152 9.36 5.99 -10.11
N TYR A 153 8.54 6.16 -9.08
CA TYR A 153 7.25 6.81 -9.24
C TYR A 153 7.42 8.31 -9.47
N ASP A 154 6.87 8.81 -10.57
CA ASP A 154 6.77 10.23 -10.89
C ASP A 154 5.36 10.73 -10.60
N GLU A 155 5.24 11.60 -9.60
CA GLU A 155 3.97 12.17 -9.17
C GLU A 155 3.36 13.13 -10.18
N ALA A 156 4.19 13.81 -10.98
CA ALA A 156 3.69 14.82 -11.93
C ALA A 156 2.94 14.16 -13.08
N THR A 157 3.32 12.94 -13.44
CA THR A 157 2.76 12.18 -14.56
C THR A 157 1.95 10.95 -14.13
N ASP A 158 1.86 10.68 -12.82
CA ASP A 158 1.27 9.45 -12.23
C ASP A 158 1.77 8.16 -12.92
N SER A 159 3.10 8.10 -13.15
CA SER A 159 3.73 7.04 -13.93
C SER A 159 4.96 6.43 -13.23
N MET A 160 5.31 5.20 -13.61
CA MET A 160 6.54 4.55 -13.18
C MET A 160 7.60 4.72 -14.27
N VAL A 161 8.64 5.50 -13.99
CA VAL A 161 9.69 5.83 -14.96
C VAL A 161 10.94 5.04 -14.66
N GLU A 162 11.53 4.39 -15.67
CA GLU A 162 12.82 3.70 -15.52
C GLU A 162 13.89 4.69 -15.03
N THR A 163 14.71 4.27 -14.08
CA THR A 163 15.73 5.11 -13.47
C THR A 163 17.01 4.29 -13.23
N GLU A 164 18.12 4.98 -13.02
CA GLU A 164 19.36 4.34 -12.60
C GLU A 164 19.18 3.66 -11.24
N THR A 165 20.04 2.67 -10.94
CA THR A 165 20.10 2.06 -9.61
C THR A 165 20.21 3.15 -8.53
N PRO A 166 19.26 3.23 -7.57
CA PRO A 166 19.32 4.23 -6.51
C PRO A 166 20.61 4.09 -5.71
N SER A 167 21.20 5.21 -5.30
CA SER A 167 22.49 5.26 -4.60
C SER A 167 22.58 4.31 -3.40
N ARG A 168 21.49 4.16 -2.62
CA ARG A 168 21.41 3.23 -1.48
C ARG A 168 21.58 1.74 -1.83
N PHE A 169 21.49 1.39 -3.11
CA PHE A 169 21.66 0.03 -3.63
C PHE A 169 22.85 -0.07 -4.59
N ARG A 170 23.62 1.00 -4.77
CA ARG A 170 24.91 0.92 -5.46
C ARG A 170 25.88 0.27 -4.48
N HIS A 171 26.39 -0.90 -4.85
CA HIS A 171 27.61 -1.41 -4.25
C HIS A 171 28.74 -0.66 -4.96
N ASP A 172 29.06 0.54 -4.47
CA ASP A 172 30.32 1.16 -4.86
C ASP A 172 31.41 0.20 -4.34
N ASP A 173 32.24 -0.31 -5.25
CA ASP A 173 33.25 -1.34 -4.96
C ASP A 173 34.08 -0.97 -3.72
N VAL A 174 33.90 -1.73 -2.63
CA VAL A 174 34.80 -1.77 -1.46
C VAL A 174 35.76 -2.92 -1.64
#